data_AF-D7M1I5-F1
#
_entry.id   AF-D7M1I5-F1
#
_cell.length_a   1.000
_cell.length_b   1.000
_cell.length_c   1.000
_cell.angle_alpha   90.00
_cell.angle_beta   90.00
_cell.angle_gamma   90.00
#
_symmetry.space_group_name_H-M   'P 1'
#
loop_
_entity.id
_entity.type
_entity.pdbx_description
1 polymer ?
#
loop_
_entity_poly.entity_id
_entity_poly.type
_entity_poly.pdbx_seq_one_letter_code
_entity_poly.pdbx_strand_id
1 'polypeptide(L)'
;MTISDLVYYIRSRPVNGFVCCTRGFSIAMLYPTKETYTVEDQYKVLCVMIFRGYNANQRDIQQEHYVFTLSSQQKEWRKIEITQDITYITVHEGICMDGAIYYGDGRSGIDIFDVRSEKLELIQIPEGSDIAHFSALINYNGKLGGVEYDCLILWILEDAKKHKWSEMACPLAFEWSDLLGDRVTSNGEIHTGELMVVNPGLRSSKPFSVCYYDFNRERIRIRKVEVEGIADDEFRRFHGIGKRTREMLCFPGYVENIKFL
;
A
#
# COMPACT_ATOMS: atom_id res chain seq x y z
N MET A 1 -3.60 8.27 -24.48
CA MET A 1 -2.75 8.87 -23.43
C MET A 1 -1.58 7.93 -23.20
N THR A 2 -0.37 8.34 -23.57
CA THR A 2 0.86 7.56 -23.41
C THR A 2 1.40 7.74 -22.01
N ILE A 3 1.92 6.65 -21.43
CA ILE A 3 2.45 6.62 -20.05
C ILE A 3 3.61 7.63 -19.86
N SER A 4 4.25 8.10 -20.92
CA SER A 4 5.42 9.00 -20.87
C SER A 4 5.16 10.44 -20.39
N ASP A 5 3.91 10.91 -20.41
CA ASP A 5 3.64 12.36 -20.30
C ASP A 5 3.31 12.83 -18.87
N LEU A 6 3.37 11.92 -17.89
CA LEU A 6 3.06 12.18 -16.50
C LEU A 6 4.27 11.82 -15.62
N VAL A 7 4.68 12.76 -14.77
CA VAL A 7 5.67 12.50 -13.71
C VAL A 7 4.94 11.74 -12.59
N TYR A 8 5.31 10.50 -12.33
CA TYR A 8 4.60 9.64 -11.36
C TYR A 8 5.37 9.46 -10.05
N TYR A 9 4.64 9.47 -8.93
CA TYR A 9 5.14 8.96 -7.65
C TYR A 9 4.67 7.52 -7.45
N ILE A 10 5.61 6.62 -7.14
CA ILE A 10 5.36 5.20 -6.89
C ILE A 10 5.32 4.98 -5.37
N ARG A 11 4.16 4.62 -4.81
CA ARG A 11 4.00 4.43 -3.35
C ARG A 11 3.93 2.98 -2.87
N SER A 12 3.88 2.02 -3.78
CA SER A 12 3.59 0.63 -3.45
C SER A 12 4.81 -0.28 -3.52
N ARG A 13 4.69 -1.46 -2.89
CA ARG A 13 5.70 -2.52 -3.02
C ARG A 13 5.92 -2.97 -4.47
N PRO A 14 7.17 -3.12 -4.93
CA PRO A 14 7.48 -3.91 -6.12
C PRO A 14 7.37 -5.39 -5.76
N VAL A 15 6.15 -5.89 -5.54
CA VAL A 15 5.90 -7.34 -5.57
C VAL A 15 5.32 -7.60 -6.93
N ASN A 16 6.11 -8.28 -7.79
CA ASN A 16 5.71 -8.65 -9.15
C ASN A 16 4.83 -7.55 -9.77
N GLY A 17 5.40 -6.34 -9.84
CA GLY A 17 5.02 -5.08 -10.50
C GLY A 17 3.73 -4.31 -10.18
N PHE A 18 3.34 -4.19 -8.92
CA PHE A 18 2.43 -3.12 -8.56
C PHE A 18 3.14 -1.76 -8.47
N VAL A 19 2.78 -0.85 -9.37
CA VAL A 19 3.23 0.54 -9.38
C VAL A 19 2.00 1.42 -9.22
N CYS A 20 1.80 1.95 -8.01
CA CYS A 20 0.83 2.99 -7.73
C CYS A 20 1.38 4.33 -8.20
N CYS A 21 0.98 4.83 -9.36
CA CYS A 21 1.42 6.09 -9.92
C CYS A 21 0.45 7.22 -9.54
N THR A 22 0.92 8.26 -8.83
CA THR A 22 0.11 9.47 -8.58
C THR A 22 0.74 10.73 -9.17
N ARG A 23 -0.07 11.53 -9.87
CA ARG A 23 0.06 12.99 -10.03
C ARG A 23 -1.30 13.58 -10.43
N GLY A 24 -1.94 14.30 -9.52
CA GLY A 24 -3.33 14.76 -9.66
C GLY A 24 -4.35 13.75 -9.11
N PHE A 25 -5.60 13.80 -9.59
CA PHE A 25 -6.72 12.94 -9.14
C PHE A 25 -6.78 11.56 -9.83
N SER A 26 -5.66 11.06 -10.35
CA SER A 26 -5.58 9.84 -11.16
C SER A 26 -4.59 8.87 -10.55
N ILE A 27 -4.99 7.60 -10.43
CA ILE A 27 -4.23 6.56 -9.75
C ILE A 27 -4.17 5.33 -10.66
N ALA A 28 -2.98 4.93 -11.08
CA ALA A 28 -2.77 3.70 -11.83
C ALA A 28 -2.17 2.63 -10.93
N MET A 29 -2.68 1.40 -11.04
CA MET A 29 -2.37 0.22 -10.24
C MET A 29 -2.04 -0.94 -11.20
N LEU A 30 -0.78 -1.39 -11.21
CA LEU A 30 -0.26 -2.41 -12.14
C LEU A 30 -0.25 -3.81 -11.49
N TYR A 31 -0.47 -4.89 -12.25
CA TYR A 31 -0.33 -6.27 -11.73
C TYR A 31 0.43 -7.20 -12.69
N PRO A 32 1.66 -7.56 -12.34
CA PRO A 32 2.33 -8.77 -12.81
C PRO A 32 2.07 -10.06 -12.02
N THR A 33 1.48 -11.07 -12.67
CA THR A 33 1.55 -12.47 -12.23
C THR A 33 2.75 -13.21 -12.81
N LYS A 34 3.66 -13.65 -11.94
CA LYS A 34 4.40 -14.88 -12.20
C LYS A 34 4.21 -15.78 -10.98
N GLU A 35 3.26 -16.71 -11.04
CA GLU A 35 3.39 -18.02 -10.39
C GLU A 35 2.26 -18.99 -10.78
N THR A 36 2.64 -19.94 -11.64
CA THR A 36 2.31 -21.38 -11.65
C THR A 36 0.95 -21.88 -11.15
N TYR A 37 -0.17 -21.39 -11.67
CA TYR A 37 -1.33 -22.24 -11.99
C TYR A 37 -2.02 -21.64 -13.22
N THR A 38 -2.17 -22.45 -14.27
CA THR A 38 -2.67 -22.05 -15.58
C THR A 38 -4.06 -21.42 -15.51
N VAL A 39 -4.12 -20.09 -15.51
CA VAL A 39 -5.21 -19.32 -16.12
C VAL A 39 -4.55 -18.13 -16.79
N GLU A 40 -4.46 -18.20 -18.12
CA GLU A 40 -3.97 -17.18 -19.08
C GLU A 40 -3.09 -16.08 -18.47
N ASP A 41 -1.77 -16.15 -18.67
CA ASP A 41 -0.76 -15.18 -18.22
C ASP A 41 -1.01 -13.75 -18.75
N GLN A 42 -2.09 -13.13 -18.27
CA GLN A 42 -2.55 -11.81 -18.66
C GLN A 42 -2.26 -10.84 -17.54
N TYR A 43 -1.41 -9.89 -17.87
CA TYR A 43 -1.07 -8.79 -16.99
C TYR A 43 -2.03 -7.64 -17.24
N LYS A 44 -2.69 -7.14 -16.19
CA LYS A 44 -3.64 -6.03 -16.29
C LYS A 44 -3.21 -4.85 -15.43
N VAL A 45 -3.68 -3.68 -15.83
CA VAL A 45 -3.48 -2.42 -15.14
C VAL A 45 -4.85 -1.82 -14.90
N LEU A 46 -5.15 -1.50 -13.65
CA LEU A 46 -6.34 -0.73 -13.29
C LEU A 46 -5.94 0.74 -13.13
N CYS A 47 -6.66 1.65 -13.78
CA CYS A 47 -6.56 3.08 -13.56
C CYS A 47 -7.89 3.59 -13.01
N VAL A 48 -7.83 4.24 -11.84
CA VAL A 48 -8.97 4.88 -11.19
C VAL A 48 -8.78 6.39 -11.32
N MET A 49 -9.72 7.01 -12.02
CA MET A 49 -9.78 8.45 -12.21
C MET A 49 -10.87 9.00 -11.30
N ILE A 50 -10.52 9.95 -10.44
CA ILE A 50 -11.46 10.61 -9.53
C ILE A 50 -11.61 12.06 -9.97
N PHE A 51 -12.82 12.57 -10.10
CA PHE A 51 -13.09 13.95 -10.47
C PHE A 51 -13.91 14.60 -9.37
N ARG A 52 -13.36 15.64 -8.74
CA ARG A 52 -14.06 16.40 -7.69
C ARG A 52 -14.65 17.67 -8.27
N GLY A 53 -15.99 17.77 -8.29
CA GLY A 53 -16.68 19.01 -8.60
C GLY A 53 -16.58 20.00 -7.44
N TYR A 54 -16.19 21.25 -7.72
CA TYR A 54 -16.20 22.34 -6.73
C TYR A 54 -17.55 23.08 -6.78
N ASN A 55 -18.63 22.44 -6.31
CA ASN A 55 -19.88 23.14 -6.05
C ASN A 55 -20.10 23.28 -4.55
N ALA A 56 -20.43 24.48 -4.08
CA ALA A 56 -20.45 24.86 -2.66
C ALA A 56 -21.41 24.04 -1.78
N ASN A 57 -22.37 23.33 -2.39
CA ASN A 57 -23.46 22.65 -1.67
C ASN A 57 -23.54 21.14 -1.92
N GLN A 58 -22.70 20.56 -2.78
CA GLN A 58 -22.63 19.12 -3.05
C GLN A 58 -21.24 18.73 -3.56
N ARG A 59 -20.59 17.78 -2.88
CA ARG A 59 -19.37 17.13 -3.39
C ARG A 59 -19.79 16.06 -4.39
N ASP A 60 -20.04 16.46 -5.63
CA ASP A 60 -20.19 15.49 -6.73
C ASP A 60 -18.80 14.92 -7.03
N ILE A 61 -18.59 13.67 -6.61
CA ILE A 61 -17.40 12.91 -6.94
C ILE A 61 -17.78 11.98 -8.08
N GLN A 62 -17.21 12.22 -9.26
CA GLN A 62 -17.33 11.30 -10.39
C GLN A 62 -16.09 10.41 -10.45
N GLN A 63 -16.30 9.16 -10.87
CA GLN A 63 -15.26 8.15 -10.88
C GLN A 63 -15.31 7.40 -12.19
N GLU A 64 -14.14 7.15 -12.77
CA GLU A 64 -14.01 6.32 -13.95
C GLU A 64 -12.90 5.32 -13.77
N HIS A 65 -13.16 4.10 -14.24
CA HIS A 65 -12.25 2.98 -14.13
C HIS A 65 -11.84 2.53 -15.51
N TYR A 66 -10.54 2.36 -15.71
CA TYR A 66 -9.98 1.90 -16.96
C TYR A 66 -9.08 0.71 -16.72
N VAL A 67 -9.17 -0.27 -17.60
CA VAL A 67 -8.30 -1.45 -17.59
C VAL A 67 -7.43 -1.45 -18.84
N PHE A 68 -6.14 -1.70 -18.65
CA PHE A 68 -5.21 -1.97 -19.74
C PHE A 68 -4.71 -3.39 -19.62
N THR A 69 -4.80 -4.19 -20.69
CA THR A 69 -4.27 -5.56 -20.71
C THR A 69 -2.95 -5.58 -21.46
N LEU A 70 -1.85 -5.77 -20.73
CA LEU A 70 -0.48 -5.74 -21.27
C LEU A 70 -0.20 -6.89 -22.22
N SER A 71 -0.87 -8.04 -22.12
CA SER A 71 -0.74 -9.15 -23.06
C SER A 71 -1.59 -8.98 -24.33
N SER A 72 -2.55 -8.06 -24.35
CA SER A 72 -3.45 -7.85 -25.49
C SER A 72 -2.68 -7.35 -26.71
N GLN A 73 -3.08 -7.80 -27.91
CA GLN A 73 -2.57 -7.22 -29.16
C GLN A 73 -3.03 -5.77 -29.32
N GLN A 74 -4.22 -5.46 -28.80
CA GLN A 74 -4.79 -4.12 -28.78
C GLN A 74 -4.33 -3.40 -27.51
N LYS A 75 -3.31 -2.55 -27.66
CA LYS A 75 -2.67 -1.78 -26.58
C LYS A 75 -3.47 -0.51 -26.25
N GLU A 76 -4.69 -0.70 -25.76
CA GLU A 76 -5.58 0.41 -25.41
C GLU A 76 -6.15 0.30 -24.00
N TRP A 77 -6.50 1.46 -23.44
CA TRP A 77 -7.27 1.54 -22.21
C TRP A 77 -8.73 1.33 -22.53
N ARG A 78 -9.37 0.36 -21.86
CA ARG A 78 -10.81 0.12 -21.94
C ARG A 78 -11.47 0.62 -20.67
N LYS A 79 -12.49 1.48 -20.82
CA LYS A 79 -13.35 1.88 -19.70
C LYS A 79 -14.17 0.68 -19.23
N ILE A 80 -14.25 0.47 -17.91
CA ILE A 80 -15.12 -0.54 -17.30
C ILE A 80 -16.24 0.16 -16.55
N GLU A 81 -17.44 -0.42 -16.59
CA GLU A 81 -18.57 0.06 -15.82
C GLU A 81 -18.61 -0.67 -14.48
N ILE A 82 -18.48 0.08 -13.40
CA ILE A 82 -18.69 -0.42 -12.05
C ILE A 82 -20.16 -0.20 -11.71
N THR A 83 -20.91 -1.29 -11.57
CA THR A 83 -22.37 -1.25 -11.37
C THR A 83 -22.79 -1.11 -9.91
N GLN A 84 -21.83 -1.09 -8.98
CA GLN A 84 -22.08 -0.99 -7.55
C GLN A 84 -21.95 0.47 -7.11
N ASP A 85 -22.77 0.90 -6.14
CA ASP A 85 -22.70 2.23 -5.52
C ASP A 85 -21.44 2.37 -4.64
N ILE A 86 -20.27 2.35 -5.29
CA ILE A 86 -18.97 2.54 -4.66
C ILE A 86 -18.56 3.99 -4.90
N THR A 87 -18.19 4.71 -3.84
CA THR A 87 -17.78 6.10 -3.92
C THR A 87 -16.47 6.30 -3.16
N TYR A 88 -15.36 6.39 -3.89
CA TYR A 88 -14.07 6.86 -3.35
C TYR A 88 -14.09 8.33 -2.97
N ILE A 89 -13.42 8.66 -1.88
CA ILE A 89 -12.92 10.03 -1.67
C ILE A 89 -11.51 10.13 -2.22
N THR A 90 -10.73 9.05 -2.14
CA THR A 90 -9.33 8.94 -2.53
C THR A 90 -8.96 7.45 -2.55
N VAL A 91 -7.85 7.06 -3.18
CA VAL A 91 -7.33 5.69 -3.05
C VAL A 91 -6.10 5.72 -2.16
N HIS A 92 -6.15 4.95 -1.08
CA HIS A 92 -5.04 4.75 -0.15
C HIS A 92 -4.47 3.35 -0.32
N GLU A 93 -3.14 3.23 -0.24
CA GLU A 93 -2.36 2.01 -0.05
C GLU A 93 -2.91 0.75 -0.77
N GLY A 94 -2.28 0.36 -1.88
CA GLY A 94 -2.73 -0.78 -2.68
C GLY A 94 -1.86 -2.01 -2.53
N ILE A 95 -2.47 -3.19 -2.43
CA ILE A 95 -1.79 -4.49 -2.52
C ILE A 95 -2.46 -5.39 -3.53
N CYS A 96 -1.67 -6.20 -4.24
CA CYS A 96 -2.20 -7.26 -5.08
C CYS A 96 -1.86 -8.63 -4.50
N MET A 97 -2.87 -9.49 -4.41
CA MET A 97 -2.79 -10.81 -3.82
C MET A 97 -3.89 -11.68 -4.42
N ASP A 98 -3.60 -12.95 -4.67
CA ASP A 98 -4.57 -13.95 -5.12
C ASP A 98 -5.45 -13.54 -6.33
N GLY A 99 -4.86 -12.81 -7.28
CA GLY A 99 -5.56 -12.37 -8.49
C GLY A 99 -6.51 -11.19 -8.29
N ALA A 100 -6.43 -10.50 -7.15
CA ALA A 100 -7.23 -9.33 -6.84
C ALA A 100 -6.37 -8.15 -6.36
N ILE A 101 -6.81 -6.94 -6.68
CA ILE A 101 -6.21 -5.69 -6.19
C ILE A 101 -7.06 -5.16 -5.04
N TYR A 102 -6.44 -4.94 -3.89
CA TYR A 102 -7.06 -4.39 -2.69
C TYR A 102 -6.56 -2.97 -2.47
N TYR A 103 -7.45 -2.04 -2.17
CA TYR A 103 -7.09 -0.66 -1.85
C TYR A 103 -8.15 0.01 -0.99
N GLY A 104 -7.75 0.96 -0.13
CA GLY A 104 -8.67 1.72 0.71
C GLY A 104 -9.40 2.81 -0.07
N ASP A 105 -10.71 2.94 0.15
CA ASP A 105 -11.60 3.92 -0.52
C ASP A 105 -11.54 5.34 0.09
N GLY A 106 -10.80 5.47 1.20
CA GLY A 106 -10.71 6.70 1.98
C GLY A 106 -12.04 7.15 2.58
N ARG A 107 -12.98 6.22 2.80
CA ARG A 107 -14.32 6.50 3.32
C ARG A 107 -14.87 5.40 4.22
N SER A 108 -15.16 4.22 3.68
CA SER A 108 -16.01 3.20 4.30
C SER A 108 -15.42 1.80 4.28
N GLY A 109 -14.37 1.56 3.49
CA GLY A 109 -13.77 0.24 3.49
C GLY A 109 -12.65 0.01 2.50
N ILE A 110 -12.47 -1.27 2.18
CA ILE A 110 -11.44 -1.74 1.25
C ILE A 110 -12.13 -2.29 0.02
N ASP A 111 -11.82 -1.70 -1.13
CA ASP A 111 -12.30 -2.19 -2.41
C ASP A 111 -11.40 -3.31 -2.92
N ILE A 112 -12.05 -4.34 -3.46
CA ILE A 112 -11.42 -5.46 -4.15
C ILE A 112 -11.76 -5.37 -5.62
N PHE A 113 -10.74 -5.24 -6.45
CA PHE A 113 -10.87 -5.43 -7.89
C PHE A 113 -10.40 -6.83 -8.28
N ASP A 114 -11.32 -7.71 -8.66
CA ASP A 114 -11.00 -9.03 -9.20
C ASP A 114 -10.49 -8.88 -10.64
N VAL A 115 -9.23 -9.25 -10.87
CA VAL A 115 -8.55 -8.98 -12.15
C VAL A 115 -9.11 -9.82 -13.29
N ARG A 116 -9.66 -11.00 -12.99
CA ARG A 116 -10.18 -11.93 -14.00
C ARG A 116 -11.54 -11.49 -14.50
N SER A 117 -12.47 -11.24 -13.58
CA SER A 117 -13.83 -10.83 -13.87
C SER A 117 -13.96 -9.33 -14.11
N GLU A 118 -12.94 -8.54 -13.75
CA GLU A 118 -12.91 -7.07 -13.81
C GLU A 118 -14.06 -6.44 -13.03
N LYS A 119 -14.44 -7.07 -11.92
CA LYS A 119 -15.48 -6.59 -11.03
C LYS A 119 -14.86 -5.99 -9.78
N LEU A 120 -15.55 -4.99 -9.28
CA LEU A 120 -15.24 -4.39 -8.00
C LEU A 120 -16.21 -4.92 -6.95
N GLU A 121 -15.74 -5.07 -5.72
CA GLU A 121 -16.54 -5.38 -4.53
C GLU A 121 -16.00 -4.59 -3.34
N LEU A 122 -16.86 -4.20 -2.40
CA LEU A 122 -16.46 -3.45 -1.21
C LEU A 122 -16.50 -4.34 0.04
N ILE A 123 -15.37 -4.46 0.73
CA ILE A 123 -15.30 -5.04 2.08
C ILE A 123 -15.48 -3.92 3.09
N GLN A 124 -16.48 -4.10 3.96
CA GLN A 124 -16.65 -3.24 5.13
C GLN A 124 -15.55 -3.55 6.14
N ILE A 125 -14.96 -2.49 6.67
CA ILE A 125 -13.95 -2.59 7.71
C ILE A 125 -14.61 -2.68 9.09
N PRO A 126 -13.89 -3.14 10.12
CA PRO A 126 -14.41 -3.20 11.49
C PRO A 126 -14.80 -1.82 12.02
N GLU A 127 -15.83 -1.76 12.86
CA GLU A 127 -16.22 -0.51 13.52
C GLU A 127 -15.08 0.01 14.41
N GLY A 128 -14.76 1.30 14.27
CA GLY A 128 -13.65 1.93 15.00
C GLY A 128 -12.27 1.70 14.39
N SER A 129 -12.18 0.97 13.27
CA SER A 129 -10.95 0.82 12.49
C SER A 129 -10.74 2.00 11.54
N ASP A 130 -9.47 2.40 11.37
CA ASP A 130 -9.03 3.44 10.44
C ASP A 130 -8.26 2.87 9.24
N ILE A 131 -8.40 1.56 8.97
CA ILE A 131 -7.65 0.89 7.89
C ILE A 131 -7.93 1.43 6.49
N ALA A 132 -9.09 2.05 6.26
CA ALA A 132 -9.43 2.67 4.97
C ALA A 132 -8.74 4.02 4.71
N HIS A 133 -8.20 4.68 5.75
CA HIS A 133 -7.72 6.08 5.66
C HIS A 133 -6.21 6.24 5.85
N PHE A 134 -5.60 5.53 6.80
CA PHE A 134 -4.25 5.83 7.28
C PHE A 134 -3.34 4.61 7.45
N SER A 135 -3.76 3.45 6.94
CA SER A 135 -3.09 2.18 7.20
C SER A 135 -2.44 1.61 5.96
N ALA A 136 -1.36 0.83 6.12
CA ALA A 136 -0.90 -0.01 5.02
C ALA A 136 -1.73 -1.27 4.90
N LEU A 137 -1.98 -1.67 3.64
CA LEU A 137 -2.44 -3.01 3.32
C LEU A 137 -1.25 -3.92 3.08
N ILE A 138 -1.27 -5.08 3.74
CA ILE A 138 -0.18 -6.07 3.71
C ILE A 138 -0.73 -7.46 3.40
N ASN A 139 0.14 -8.33 2.89
CA ASN A 139 -0.10 -9.76 2.92
C ASN A 139 0.51 -10.28 4.22
N TYR A 140 -0.33 -10.84 5.09
CA TYR A 140 0.05 -11.45 6.36
C TYR A 140 -0.42 -12.90 6.38
N ASN A 141 0.53 -13.84 6.35
CA ASN A 141 0.30 -15.28 6.29
C ASN A 141 -0.68 -15.70 5.18
N GLY A 142 -0.59 -15.07 4.01
CA GLY A 142 -1.46 -15.34 2.87
C GLY A 142 -2.85 -14.72 2.97
N LYS A 143 -3.10 -13.86 3.96
CA LYS A 143 -4.37 -13.14 4.14
C LYS A 143 -4.15 -11.64 4.02
N LEU A 144 -5.23 -10.93 3.67
CA LEU A 144 -5.21 -9.48 3.63
C LEU A 144 -5.13 -8.95 5.06
N GLY A 145 -4.10 -8.14 5.32
CA GLY A 145 -3.92 -7.44 6.58
C GLY A 145 -3.98 -5.94 6.42
N GLY A 146 -4.54 -5.23 7.40
CA GLY A 146 -4.48 -3.77 7.54
C GLY A 146 -3.71 -3.39 8.81
N VAL A 147 -2.75 -2.47 8.71
CA VAL A 147 -1.94 -2.05 9.86
C VAL A 147 -2.26 -0.61 10.25
N GLU A 148 -2.91 -0.44 11.39
CA GLU A 148 -3.13 0.87 12.01
C GLU A 148 -1.91 1.29 12.81
N TYR A 149 -1.23 2.36 12.39
CA TYR A 149 0.05 2.74 12.97
C TYR A 149 -0.03 3.33 14.37
N ASP A 150 -1.05 4.14 14.64
CA ASP A 150 -1.16 4.88 15.90
C ASP A 150 -1.35 3.94 17.10
N CYS A 151 -2.09 2.84 16.88
CA CYS A 151 -2.38 1.84 17.91
C CYS A 151 -1.61 0.52 17.71
N LEU A 152 -0.85 0.40 16.61
CA LEU A 152 -0.21 -0.82 16.13
C LEU A 152 -1.12 -2.05 16.24
N ILE A 153 -2.28 -1.93 15.61
CA ILE A 153 -3.26 -3.01 15.47
C ILE A 153 -3.11 -3.58 14.07
N LEU A 154 -2.92 -4.89 14.01
CA LEU A 154 -2.98 -5.67 12.79
C LEU A 154 -4.38 -6.27 12.67
N TRP A 155 -5.15 -5.80 11.70
CA TRP A 155 -6.41 -6.38 11.30
C TRP A 155 -6.16 -7.44 10.23
N ILE A 156 -6.78 -8.60 10.33
CA ILE A 156 -6.66 -9.69 9.36
C ILE A 156 -8.03 -10.06 8.85
N LEU A 157 -8.19 -10.07 7.53
CA LEU A 157 -9.42 -10.48 6.89
C LEU A 157 -9.55 -12.01 6.94
N GLU A 158 -10.49 -12.52 7.72
CA GLU A 158 -10.75 -13.95 7.88
C GLU A 158 -11.72 -14.49 6.82
N ASP A 159 -12.73 -13.68 6.47
CA ASP A 159 -13.76 -14.05 5.49
C ASP A 159 -14.24 -12.79 4.76
N ALA A 160 -13.79 -12.62 3.50
CA ALA A 160 -14.14 -11.48 2.66
C ALA A 160 -15.65 -11.37 2.41
N LYS A 161 -16.36 -12.50 2.25
CA LYS A 161 -17.81 -12.51 1.94
C LYS A 161 -18.66 -12.15 3.15
N LYS A 162 -18.19 -12.51 4.34
CA LYS A 162 -18.86 -12.16 5.61
C LYS A 162 -18.32 -10.89 6.25
N HIS A 163 -17.35 -10.23 5.61
CA HIS A 163 -16.70 -9.03 6.11
C HIS A 163 -16.14 -9.25 7.52
N LYS A 164 -15.61 -10.45 7.77
CA LYS A 164 -15.15 -10.85 9.10
C LYS A 164 -13.66 -10.58 9.24
N TRP A 165 -13.31 -9.85 10.28
CA TRP A 165 -11.95 -9.51 10.64
C TRP A 165 -11.57 -10.10 12.00
N SER A 166 -10.29 -10.39 12.17
CA SER A 166 -9.64 -10.60 13.47
C SER A 166 -8.65 -9.47 13.73
N GLU A 167 -8.34 -9.20 14.99
CA GLU A 167 -7.37 -8.18 15.39
C GLU A 167 -6.24 -8.78 16.22
N MET A 168 -5.05 -8.23 16.05
CA MET A 168 -3.91 -8.46 16.92
C MET A 168 -3.32 -7.10 17.30
N ALA A 169 -3.39 -6.75 18.58
CA ALA A 169 -2.85 -5.50 19.08
C ALA A 169 -1.43 -5.69 19.66
N CYS A 170 -0.53 -4.75 19.37
CA CYS A 170 0.74 -4.69 20.08
C CYS A 170 0.57 -3.91 21.40
N PRO A 171 0.88 -4.50 22.57
CA PRO A 171 0.71 -3.82 23.85
C PRO A 171 1.68 -2.64 24.06
N LEU A 172 2.72 -2.54 23.22
CA LEU A 172 3.79 -1.54 23.33
C LEU A 172 3.61 -0.36 22.35
N ALA A 173 2.41 -0.09 21.84
CA ALA A 173 2.15 0.97 20.85
C ALA A 173 2.85 2.32 21.18
N PHE A 174 2.91 2.70 22.46
CA PHE A 174 3.61 3.93 22.89
C PHE A 174 5.14 3.87 22.76
N GLU A 175 5.76 2.70 22.97
CA GLU A 175 7.21 2.55 22.77
C GLU A 175 7.59 2.63 21.28
N TRP A 176 6.65 2.30 20.38
CA TRP A 176 6.86 2.39 18.94
C TRP A 176 7.01 3.82 18.45
N SER A 177 6.19 4.75 18.94
CA SER A 177 6.34 6.17 18.62
C SER A 177 7.68 6.73 19.08
N ASP A 178 8.22 6.26 20.20
CA ASP A 178 9.55 6.67 20.67
C ASP A 178 10.68 6.06 19.83
N LEU A 179 10.52 4.80 19.40
CA LEU A 179 11.51 4.07 18.63
C LEU A 179 11.61 4.51 17.17
N LEU A 180 10.46 4.74 16.52
CA LEU A 180 10.35 5.04 15.10
C LEU A 180 9.98 6.49 14.82
N GLY A 181 9.43 7.22 15.78
CA GLY A 181 8.92 8.57 15.57
C GLY A 181 7.56 8.61 14.87
N ASP A 182 7.22 9.80 14.42
CA ASP A 182 5.86 10.26 14.13
C ASP A 182 5.34 9.88 12.73
N ARG A 183 6.16 9.19 11.93
CA ARG A 183 5.77 8.61 10.64
C ARG A 183 6.30 7.20 10.54
N VAL A 184 5.38 6.25 10.52
CA VAL A 184 5.68 4.83 10.43
C VAL A 184 4.96 4.26 9.22
N THR A 185 5.65 3.41 8.48
CA THR A 185 5.08 2.61 7.41
C THR A 185 5.42 1.14 7.66
N SER A 186 4.42 0.29 7.62
CA SER A 186 4.57 -1.15 7.62
C SER A 186 4.43 -1.55 6.18
N ASN A 187 5.54 -2.00 5.62
CA ASN A 187 5.42 -2.48 4.28
C ASN A 187 4.88 -3.90 4.35
N GLY A 188 5.09 -4.68 5.43
CA GLY A 188 4.37 -5.92 5.78
C GLY A 188 5.28 -7.07 6.22
N GLU A 189 4.88 -8.33 6.01
CA GLU A 189 5.54 -9.49 6.66
C GLU A 189 6.83 -9.96 5.94
N ILE A 190 7.85 -10.35 6.71
CA ILE A 190 9.05 -11.05 6.22
C ILE A 190 8.93 -12.57 6.37
N HIS A 191 9.82 -13.33 5.71
CA HIS A 191 9.80 -14.80 5.70
C HIS A 191 9.80 -15.49 7.08
N THR A 192 10.16 -14.78 8.15
CA THR A 192 10.12 -15.29 9.54
C THR A 192 8.75 -15.16 10.20
N GLY A 193 7.78 -14.52 9.54
CA GLY A 193 6.46 -14.20 10.10
C GLY A 193 6.41 -12.86 10.86
N GLU A 194 7.54 -12.15 10.94
CA GLU A 194 7.61 -10.85 11.61
C GLU A 194 7.08 -9.73 10.69
N LEU A 195 6.30 -8.81 11.25
CA LEU A 195 5.92 -7.56 10.62
C LEU A 195 7.14 -6.64 10.51
N MET A 196 7.48 -6.22 9.31
CA MET A 196 8.50 -5.21 9.04
C MET A 196 7.89 -3.81 9.04
N VAL A 197 8.46 -2.96 9.89
CA VAL A 197 7.98 -1.61 10.14
C VAL A 197 9.16 -0.64 10.09
N VAL A 198 8.96 0.53 9.47
CA VAL A 198 10.03 1.47 9.19
C VAL A 198 9.55 2.92 9.31
N ASN A 199 10.43 3.82 9.76
CA ASN A 199 10.21 5.24 9.49
C ASN A 199 10.88 5.55 8.15
N PRO A 200 10.12 5.90 7.09
CA PRO A 200 10.70 6.14 5.78
C PRO A 200 11.58 7.39 5.74
N GLY A 201 11.38 8.35 6.66
CA GLY A 201 12.09 9.61 6.69
C GLY A 201 13.55 9.48 7.09
N LEU A 202 14.46 9.89 6.20
CA LEU A 202 15.89 9.99 6.49
C LEU A 202 16.18 11.26 7.31
N ARG A 203 16.46 11.07 8.60
CA ARG A 203 16.81 12.15 9.52
C ARG A 203 18.30 12.51 9.39
N SER A 204 18.63 13.79 9.60
CA SER A 204 19.99 14.32 9.42
C SER A 204 21.02 13.72 10.37
N SER A 205 20.62 13.28 11.57
CA SER A 205 21.51 12.86 12.64
C SER A 205 21.21 11.48 13.24
N LYS A 206 20.34 10.68 12.59
CA LYS A 206 20.01 9.33 13.05
C LYS A 206 20.35 8.29 11.98
N PRO A 207 20.87 7.10 12.35
CA PRO A 207 21.02 5.99 11.42
C PRO A 207 19.64 5.57 10.91
N PHE A 208 19.63 4.96 9.73
CA PHE A 208 18.42 4.33 9.23
C PHE A 208 18.22 2.98 9.91
N SER A 209 17.00 2.70 10.38
CA SER A 209 16.69 1.46 11.08
C SER A 209 15.37 0.86 10.62
N VAL A 210 15.32 -0.46 10.63
CA VAL A 210 14.12 -1.26 10.40
C VAL A 210 13.76 -1.99 11.69
N CYS A 211 12.49 -1.95 12.06
CA CYS A 211 11.96 -2.70 13.19
C CYS A 211 11.18 -3.92 12.70
N TYR A 212 11.29 -5.00 13.47
CA TYR A 212 10.58 -6.24 13.24
C TYR A 212 9.78 -6.62 14.49
N TYR A 213 8.55 -7.06 14.29
CA TYR A 213 7.66 -7.44 15.36
C TYR A 213 6.90 -8.72 15.05
N ASP A 214 6.88 -9.64 16.00
CA ASP A 214 6.21 -10.92 15.89
C ASP A 214 4.92 -10.88 16.71
N PHE A 215 3.77 -10.81 16.03
CA PHE A 215 2.45 -10.84 16.70
C PHE A 215 2.16 -12.19 17.38
N ASN A 216 2.87 -13.26 17.01
CA ASN A 216 2.61 -14.60 17.52
C ASN A 216 3.45 -14.94 18.76
N ARG A 217 4.36 -14.06 19.19
CA ARG A 217 5.18 -14.30 20.38
C ARG A 217 4.47 -13.91 21.67
N GLU A 218 4.50 -14.81 22.64
CA GLU A 218 4.04 -14.55 24.01
C GLU A 218 4.86 -13.45 24.71
N ARG A 219 6.16 -13.35 24.38
CA ARG A 219 7.04 -12.31 24.92
C ARG A 219 7.20 -11.20 23.91
N ILE A 220 6.71 -10.02 24.29
CA ILE A 220 6.78 -8.82 23.46
C ILE A 220 8.25 -8.42 23.31
N ARG A 221 8.76 -8.45 22.07
CA ARG A 221 10.12 -8.00 21.74
C ARG A 221 10.13 -7.39 20.35
N ILE A 222 10.47 -6.10 20.28
CA ILE A 222 10.75 -5.42 19.03
C ILE A 222 12.22 -5.63 18.70
N ARG A 223 12.51 -6.12 17.48
CA ARG A 223 13.87 -6.26 16.99
C ARG A 223 14.19 -5.10 16.07
N LYS A 224 15.09 -4.21 16.49
CA LYS A 224 15.58 -3.09 15.69
C LYS A 224 16.90 -3.47 15.02
N VAL A 225 17.03 -3.19 13.74
CA VAL A 225 18.23 -3.42 12.94
C VAL A 225 18.60 -2.11 12.27
N GLU A 226 19.82 -1.64 12.48
CA GLU A 226 20.38 -0.50 11.75
C GLU A 226 20.90 -0.99 10.39
N VAL A 227 20.61 -0.23 9.34
CA VAL A 227 21.05 -0.55 7.99
C VAL A 227 22.32 0.25 7.70
N GLU A 228 23.44 -0.45 7.58
CA GLU A 228 24.73 0.15 7.22
C GLU A 228 24.73 0.62 5.75
N GLY A 229 25.56 1.62 5.44
CA GLY A 229 25.68 2.18 4.09
C GLY A 229 24.50 3.07 3.66
N ILE A 230 23.43 3.12 4.45
CA ILE A 230 22.29 4.01 4.23
C ILE A 230 22.24 5.05 5.33
N ALA A 231 22.17 6.31 4.91
CA ALA A 231 22.22 7.43 5.83
C ALA A 231 23.44 7.33 6.76
N ASP A 232 24.61 7.00 6.24
CA ASP A 232 25.88 7.32 6.88
C ASP A 232 26.36 8.72 6.45
N ASP A 233 27.50 9.18 6.95
CA ASP A 233 27.98 10.54 6.68
C ASP A 233 28.31 10.78 5.20
N GLU A 234 28.82 9.77 4.49
CA GLU A 234 29.15 9.88 3.07
C GLU A 234 27.87 9.93 2.21
N PHE A 235 26.95 9.00 2.46
CA PHE A 235 25.65 8.93 1.81
C PHE A 235 24.83 10.21 2.05
N ARG A 236 24.83 10.73 3.30
CA ARG A 236 24.16 11.99 3.64
C ARG A 236 24.73 13.17 2.86
N ARG A 237 26.06 13.26 2.75
CA ARG A 237 26.73 14.33 1.98
C ARG A 237 26.37 14.24 0.51
N PHE A 238 26.43 13.05 -0.09
CA PHE A 238 26.17 12.84 -1.50
C PHE A 238 24.72 13.15 -1.89
N HIS A 239 23.75 12.73 -1.06
CA HIS A 239 22.32 12.89 -1.34
C HIS A 239 21.67 14.14 -0.72
N GLY A 240 22.44 14.94 0.04
CA GLY A 240 21.96 16.18 0.68
C GLY A 240 20.91 15.97 1.77
N ILE A 241 20.96 14.82 2.47
CA ILE A 241 20.05 14.49 3.57
C ILE A 241 20.23 15.50 4.70
N GLY A 242 19.12 16.03 5.23
CA GLY A 242 19.13 17.08 6.25
C GLY A 242 19.01 18.51 5.70
N LYS A 243 19.16 18.72 4.38
CA LYS A 243 18.77 19.98 3.71
C LYS A 243 17.39 19.89 3.05
N ARG A 244 16.94 18.67 2.73
CA ARG A 244 15.62 18.35 2.17
C ARG A 244 15.10 17.07 2.83
N THR A 245 13.79 16.97 2.98
CA THR A 245 13.15 15.72 3.41
C THR A 245 13.37 14.67 2.33
N ARG A 246 13.94 13.52 2.71
CA ARG A 246 14.13 12.37 1.83
C ARG A 246 13.46 11.17 2.49
N GLU A 247 12.74 10.38 1.70
CA GLU A 247 12.04 9.19 2.16
C GLU A 247 12.59 7.95 1.45
N MET A 248 12.65 6.83 2.18
CA MET A 248 13.00 5.54 1.64
C MET A 248 11.79 4.64 1.55
N LEU A 249 11.69 3.92 0.43
CA LEU A 249 10.75 2.83 0.27
C LEU A 249 11.45 1.52 0.65
N CYS A 250 10.90 0.79 1.61
CA CYS A 250 11.54 -0.41 2.16
C CYS A 250 10.60 -1.60 2.07
N PHE A 251 11.01 -2.73 1.51
CA PHE A 251 10.12 -3.86 1.31
C PHE A 251 10.71 -5.14 1.91
N PRO A 252 9.88 -6.03 2.48
CA PRO A 252 10.32 -7.37 2.84
C PRO A 252 11.01 -8.08 1.68
N GLY A 253 12.21 -8.58 1.92
CA GLY A 253 13.03 -9.27 0.91
C GLY A 253 13.72 -8.36 -0.11
N TYR A 254 13.50 -7.03 -0.07
CA TYR A 254 14.07 -6.09 -1.04
C TYR A 254 14.27 -4.69 -0.42
N VAL A 255 15.53 -4.31 -0.16
CA VAL A 255 15.91 -2.94 0.25
C VAL A 255 16.67 -2.28 -0.89
N GLU A 256 15.96 -1.97 -1.97
CA GLU A 256 16.52 -1.11 -3.02
C GLU A 256 15.45 -0.12 -3.49
N ASN A 257 15.92 1.09 -3.82
CA ASN A 257 15.21 2.27 -4.33
C ASN A 257 15.03 3.42 -3.32
N ILE A 258 16.09 4.23 -3.19
CA ILE A 258 15.98 5.62 -2.77
C ILE A 258 15.20 6.36 -3.85
N LYS A 259 14.04 6.93 -3.51
CA LYS A 259 13.32 7.83 -4.42
C LYS A 259 13.47 9.27 -3.95
N PHE A 260 13.88 10.12 -4.88
CA PHE A 260 13.89 11.56 -4.68
C PHE A 260 12.45 12.06 -4.87
N LEU A 261 11.72 12.25 -3.77
CA LEU A 261 10.52 13.09 -3.77
C LEU A 261 10.92 14.57 -3.80
#